data_AF-A0A015KAE8-F1
#
_entry.id   AF-A0A015KAE8-F1
#
_cell.length_a   1.000
_cell.length_b   1.000
_cell.length_c   1.000
_cell.angle_alpha   90.00
_cell.angle_beta   90.00
_cell.angle_gamma   90.00
#
_symmetry.space_group_name_H-M   'P 1'
#
loop_
_entity.id
_entity.type
_entity.pdbx_description
1 polymer ?
#
loop_
_entity_poly.entity_id
_entity_poly.type
_entity_poly.pdbx_seq_one_letter_code
_entity_poly.pdbx_strand_id
1 'polypeptide(L)'
;MQNWRIDNLISCRSDDVKLSEGLKLLRSRSTTGTLAAYDELDFGELLQFRQIFCQEIDDTINGSEPFPGEMLKPSKNRVALPNDVYKILTDYYNSAYDHQFLTIAESTSTNSGGSIVVPNIVNQFARVRIAAEIFGSAMSPRYLKNAYILAKFVQENQGNETTDLYPGQVQYYFEHTIRISGEPTTHLLAFIRWYEPAPNRHIRFYTSIDENENNSNIELWQNNFYDLRRDCLIPIHYIYSRFVSCNFVVGKKKFVSYQAVIPINRQFHI
;
A
#
# COMPACT_ATOMS: atom_id res chain seq x y z
N MET A 1 11.28 16.96 -17.44
CA MET A 1 10.39 16.67 -18.59
C MET A 1 10.09 17.95 -19.36
N GLN A 2 10.22 17.90 -20.68
CA GLN A 2 9.85 19.00 -21.57
C GLN A 2 8.38 18.82 -21.98
N ASN A 3 7.52 19.78 -21.63
CA ASN A 3 6.08 19.67 -21.79
C ASN A 3 5.70 20.06 -23.21
N TRP A 4 5.20 19.13 -24.03
CA TRP A 4 4.90 19.37 -25.44
C TRP A 4 3.90 20.52 -25.68
N ARG A 5 3.01 20.82 -24.71
CA ARG A 5 2.13 21.99 -24.77
C ARG A 5 2.91 23.29 -24.58
N ILE A 6 3.92 23.27 -23.71
CA ILE A 6 4.87 24.38 -23.53
C ILE A 6 5.71 24.57 -24.81
N ASP A 7 6.17 23.48 -25.45
CA ASP A 7 6.92 23.57 -26.71
C ASP A 7 6.08 24.11 -27.87
N ASN A 8 4.78 23.78 -27.92
CA ASN A 8 3.84 24.36 -28.88
C ASN A 8 3.56 25.85 -28.60
N LEU A 9 3.50 26.24 -27.32
CA LEU A 9 3.40 27.66 -26.93
C LEU A 9 4.69 28.43 -27.27
N ILE A 10 5.86 27.79 -27.14
CA ILE A 10 7.18 28.32 -27.53
C ILE A 10 7.25 28.56 -29.04
N SER A 11 6.75 27.62 -29.85
CA SER A 11 6.79 27.74 -31.32
C SER A 11 5.82 28.79 -31.86
N CYS A 12 4.70 29.04 -31.17
CA CYS A 12 3.71 30.04 -31.61
C CYS A 12 4.01 31.50 -31.21
N ARG A 13 4.95 31.76 -30.29
CA ARG A 13 5.26 33.11 -29.78
C ARG A 13 6.75 33.33 -29.47
N SER A 14 7.62 33.07 -30.45
CA SER A 14 9.09 33.24 -30.29
C SER A 14 9.54 34.66 -29.95
N ASP A 15 8.70 35.67 -30.22
CA ASP A 15 9.11 37.08 -30.18
C ASP A 15 8.74 37.78 -28.86
N ASP A 16 8.03 37.11 -27.95
CA ASP A 16 7.68 37.67 -26.64
C ASP A 16 8.80 37.42 -25.63
N VAL A 17 9.63 38.45 -25.42
CA VAL A 17 10.77 38.41 -24.50
C VAL A 17 10.35 38.07 -23.06
N LYS A 18 9.19 38.57 -22.59
CA LYS A 18 8.71 38.28 -21.23
C LYS A 18 8.25 36.84 -21.09
N LEU A 19 7.57 36.32 -22.11
CA LEU A 19 7.20 34.90 -22.17
C LEU A 19 8.45 34.03 -22.19
N SER A 20 9.46 34.38 -22.99
CA SER A 20 10.72 33.63 -23.11
C SER A 20 11.49 33.56 -21.78
N GLU A 21 11.52 34.64 -21.00
CA GLU A 21 12.14 34.68 -19.67
C GLU A 21 11.30 33.91 -18.63
N GLY A 22 9.97 34.08 -18.64
CA GLY A 22 9.07 33.31 -17.78
C GLY A 22 9.15 31.80 -18.02
N LEU A 23 9.31 31.39 -19.28
CA LEU A 23 9.44 29.98 -19.67
C LEU A 23 10.76 29.34 -19.20
N LYS A 24 11.85 30.11 -19.03
CA LYS A 24 13.09 29.62 -18.40
C LYS A 24 12.87 29.23 -16.93
N LEU A 25 11.86 29.80 -16.26
CA LEU A 25 11.46 29.42 -14.90
C LEU A 25 10.61 28.13 -14.87
N LEU A 26 9.92 27.82 -15.97
CA LEU A 26 9.08 26.64 -16.13
C LEU A 26 9.83 25.42 -16.69
N ARG A 27 11.05 25.60 -17.22
CA ARG A 27 11.90 24.48 -17.61
C ARG A 27 12.21 23.62 -16.39
N SER A 28 12.05 22.30 -16.52
CA SER A 28 12.38 21.37 -15.45
C SER A 28 13.85 21.53 -15.07
N ARG A 29 14.10 21.98 -13.83
CA ARG A 29 15.42 21.97 -13.21
C ARG A 29 15.59 20.66 -12.48
N SER A 30 16.81 20.15 -12.39
CA SER A 30 17.11 19.08 -11.43
C SER A 30 16.71 19.57 -10.05
N THR A 31 15.81 18.84 -9.43
CA THR A 31 15.35 19.13 -8.08
C THR A 31 16.41 18.63 -7.10
N THR A 32 16.45 19.24 -5.91
CA THR A 32 17.42 18.91 -4.87
C THR A 32 16.70 18.50 -3.60
N GLY A 33 17.34 17.67 -2.78
CA GLY A 33 16.72 17.12 -1.58
C GLY A 33 15.64 16.08 -1.88
N THR A 34 14.57 16.04 -1.08
CA THR A 34 13.49 15.04 -1.21
C THR A 34 12.73 15.12 -2.52
N LEU A 35 12.76 16.28 -3.20
CA LEU A 35 12.12 16.46 -4.50
C LEU A 35 12.86 15.73 -5.63
N ALA A 36 14.18 15.50 -5.48
CA ALA A 36 15.00 14.76 -6.45
C ALA A 36 14.47 13.32 -6.68
N ALA A 37 13.76 12.77 -5.69
CA ALA A 37 13.13 11.47 -5.82
C ALA A 37 12.06 11.41 -6.93
N TYR A 38 11.53 12.55 -7.39
CA TYR A 38 10.59 12.62 -8.51
C TYR A 38 11.28 12.75 -9.88
N ASP A 39 12.54 13.21 -9.91
CA ASP A 39 13.29 13.36 -11.16
C ASP A 39 13.63 11.99 -11.79
N GLU A 40 13.72 10.94 -10.97
CA GLU A 40 14.03 9.56 -11.37
C GLU A 40 12.78 8.75 -11.75
N LEU A 41 11.57 9.26 -11.49
CA LEU A 41 10.33 8.50 -11.69
C LEU A 41 9.84 8.60 -13.13
N ASP A 42 9.49 7.46 -13.70
CA ASP A 42 8.76 7.44 -14.97
C ASP A 42 7.32 7.93 -14.74
N PHE A 43 6.90 8.93 -15.51
CA PHE A 43 5.57 9.50 -15.39
C PHE A 43 4.48 8.50 -15.80
N GLY A 44 4.76 7.64 -16.79
CA GLY A 44 3.84 6.59 -17.23
C GLY A 44 3.57 5.58 -16.12
N GLU A 45 4.63 5.06 -15.50
CA GLU A 45 4.56 4.15 -14.36
C GLU A 45 3.83 4.77 -13.15
N LEU A 46 4.09 6.06 -12.85
CA LEU A 46 3.47 6.77 -11.74
C LEU A 46 1.97 7.02 -11.98
N LEU A 47 1.59 7.34 -13.22
CA LEU A 47 0.19 7.47 -13.63
C LEU A 47 -0.52 6.13 -13.56
N GLN A 48 0.09 5.05 -14.08
CA GLN A 48 -0.46 3.70 -14.02
C GLN A 48 -0.67 3.25 -12.56
N PHE A 49 0.33 3.47 -11.71
CA PHE A 49 0.22 3.17 -10.27
C PHE A 49 -0.93 3.94 -9.61
N ARG A 50 -1.13 5.21 -9.98
CA ARG A 50 -2.26 6.01 -9.49
C ARG A 50 -3.60 5.46 -9.97
N GLN A 51 -3.70 5.04 -11.23
CA GLN A 51 -4.93 4.46 -11.78
C GLN A 51 -5.29 3.13 -11.10
N ILE A 52 -4.28 2.26 -10.91
CA ILE A 52 -4.40 1.02 -10.11
C ILE A 52 -4.98 1.33 -8.73
N PHE A 53 -4.37 2.29 -8.04
CA PHE A 53 -4.81 2.69 -6.71
C PHE A 53 -6.27 3.22 -6.71
N CYS A 54 -6.61 4.08 -7.68
CA CYS A 54 -7.95 4.63 -7.84
C CYS A 54 -9.00 3.63 -8.34
N GLN A 55 -8.62 2.39 -8.68
CA GLN A 55 -9.48 1.41 -9.36
C GLN A 55 -10.11 1.98 -10.63
N GLU A 56 -9.37 2.84 -11.34
CA GLU A 56 -9.73 3.29 -12.69
C GLU A 56 -9.36 2.25 -13.76
N ILE A 57 -8.96 1.04 -13.33
CA ILE A 57 -8.55 -0.08 -14.18
C ILE A 57 -9.41 -1.29 -13.81
N ASP A 58 -9.92 -1.99 -14.82
CA ASP A 58 -10.71 -3.23 -14.68
C ASP A 58 -9.85 -4.47 -14.36
N ASP A 59 -8.53 -4.31 -14.24
CA ASP A 59 -7.57 -5.41 -14.05
C ASP A 59 -7.42 -5.79 -12.57
N THR A 60 -7.39 -7.09 -12.29
CA THR A 60 -7.12 -7.64 -10.95
C THR A 60 -5.64 -7.47 -10.60
N ILE A 61 -5.37 -6.62 -9.60
CA ILE A 61 -4.03 -6.35 -9.09
C ILE A 61 -3.61 -7.44 -8.13
N ASN A 62 -2.55 -8.16 -8.48
CA ASN A 62 -2.04 -9.32 -7.74
C ASN A 62 -0.64 -9.10 -7.15
N GLY A 63 -0.04 -7.93 -7.37
CA GLY A 63 1.27 -7.55 -6.86
C GLY A 63 2.43 -7.88 -7.79
N SER A 64 2.18 -8.37 -9.01
CA SER A 64 3.22 -8.56 -10.04
C SER A 64 3.37 -7.36 -10.98
N GLU A 65 2.49 -6.37 -10.85
CA GLU A 65 2.46 -5.18 -11.68
C GLU A 65 3.67 -4.28 -11.36
N PRO A 66 4.18 -3.52 -12.36
CA PRO A 66 5.23 -2.53 -12.12
C PRO A 66 4.77 -1.49 -11.09
N PHE A 67 5.73 -0.88 -10.39
CA PHE A 67 5.44 0.19 -9.44
C PHE A 67 6.64 1.14 -9.37
N PRO A 68 6.40 2.46 -9.21
CA PRO A 68 7.43 3.49 -9.30
C PRO A 68 8.24 3.54 -8.00
N GLY A 69 9.08 2.54 -7.76
CA GLY A 69 9.67 2.36 -6.44
C GLY A 69 10.63 1.20 -6.31
N GLU A 70 11.01 0.91 -5.07
CA GLU A 70 11.91 -0.21 -4.76
C GLU A 70 11.71 -0.75 -3.34
N MET A 71 12.06 -2.02 -3.15
CA MET A 71 12.16 -2.66 -1.85
C MET A 71 13.47 -2.26 -1.17
N LEU A 72 13.39 -1.84 0.10
CA LEU A 72 14.49 -1.21 0.81
C LEU A 72 14.96 -2.03 2.03
N LYS A 73 16.27 -2.00 2.28
CA LYS A 73 16.91 -2.62 3.45
C LYS A 73 16.41 -2.02 4.77
N PRO A 74 16.55 -2.70 5.92
CA PRO A 74 17.09 -4.05 6.08
C PRO A 74 16.20 -5.10 5.43
N SER A 75 16.83 -6.11 4.83
CA SER A 75 16.15 -7.24 4.21
C SER A 75 16.68 -8.56 4.77
N LYS A 76 15.84 -9.60 4.70
CA LYS A 76 16.19 -10.98 5.03
C LYS A 76 15.84 -11.85 3.83
N ASN A 77 16.83 -12.50 3.25
CA ASN A 77 16.63 -13.31 2.05
C ASN A 77 16.30 -14.76 2.42
N ARG A 78 15.47 -15.40 1.61
CA ARG A 78 15.09 -16.82 1.75
C ARG A 78 14.59 -17.20 3.15
N VAL A 79 13.65 -16.42 3.68
CA VAL A 79 13.00 -16.68 4.97
C VAL A 79 11.83 -17.62 4.77
N ALA A 80 11.78 -18.69 5.57
CA ALA A 80 10.60 -19.55 5.63
C ALA A 80 9.47 -18.84 6.40
N LEU A 81 8.28 -18.80 5.80
CA LEU A 81 7.10 -18.22 6.44
C LEU A 81 6.58 -19.13 7.56
N PRO A 82 6.12 -18.55 8.69
CA PRO A 82 5.31 -19.26 9.68
C PRO A 82 4.08 -19.92 9.05
N ASN A 83 3.63 -21.06 9.59
CA ASN A 83 2.56 -21.88 8.99
C ASN A 83 1.23 -21.13 8.81
N ASP A 84 0.87 -20.26 9.76
CA ASP A 84 -0.31 -19.40 9.69
C ASP A 84 -0.22 -18.40 8.53
N VAL A 85 0.90 -17.70 8.39
CA VAL A 85 1.12 -16.75 7.28
C VAL A 85 1.25 -17.48 5.95
N TYR A 86 1.87 -18.65 5.94
CA TYR A 86 2.02 -19.45 4.73
C TYR A 86 0.67 -19.94 4.20
N LYS A 87 -0.25 -20.36 5.08
CA LYS A 87 -1.62 -20.69 4.69
C LYS A 87 -2.32 -19.47 4.07
N ILE A 88 -2.19 -18.31 4.70
CA ILE A 88 -2.74 -17.04 4.19
C ILE A 88 -2.17 -16.69 2.80
N LEU A 89 -0.88 -16.95 2.55
CA LEU A 89 -0.27 -16.76 1.23
C LEU A 89 -0.86 -17.69 0.17
N THR A 90 -1.13 -18.94 0.52
CA THR A 90 -1.82 -19.87 -0.38
C THR A 90 -3.26 -19.43 -0.64
N ASP A 91 -3.99 -19.01 0.39
CA ASP A 91 -5.36 -18.49 0.26
C ASP A 91 -5.39 -17.22 -0.60
N TYR A 92 -4.36 -16.37 -0.47
CA TYR A 92 -4.17 -15.19 -1.30
C TYR A 92 -4.07 -15.56 -2.79
N TYR A 93 -3.22 -16.50 -3.17
CA TYR A 93 -3.07 -16.90 -4.58
C TYR A 93 -4.32 -17.57 -5.14
N ASN A 94 -5.00 -18.42 -4.37
CA ASN A 94 -6.29 -18.99 -4.75
C ASN A 94 -7.37 -17.92 -4.99
N SER A 95 -7.27 -16.78 -4.30
CA SER A 95 -8.20 -15.66 -4.48
C SER A 95 -7.79 -14.73 -5.64
N ALA A 96 -6.50 -14.62 -5.93
CA ALA A 96 -5.95 -13.70 -6.93
C ALA A 96 -5.96 -14.27 -8.36
N TYR A 97 -6.01 -15.60 -8.50
CA TYR A 97 -5.89 -16.29 -9.77
C TYR A 97 -6.95 -17.39 -9.90
N ASP A 98 -7.43 -17.62 -11.12
CA ASP A 98 -8.31 -18.74 -11.46
C ASP A 98 -7.50 -20.06 -11.61
N HIS A 99 -6.73 -20.41 -10.59
CA HIS A 99 -5.92 -21.63 -10.51
C HIS A 99 -5.98 -22.21 -9.10
N GLN A 100 -5.77 -23.51 -8.97
CA GLN A 100 -5.68 -24.17 -7.67
C GLN A 100 -4.25 -24.09 -7.13
N PHE A 101 -4.08 -23.41 -5.99
CA PHE A 101 -2.82 -23.31 -5.26
C PHE A 101 -2.87 -24.14 -3.98
N LEU A 102 -1.81 -24.90 -3.72
CA LEU A 102 -1.69 -25.75 -2.55
C LEU A 102 -0.42 -25.44 -1.77
N THR A 103 -0.47 -25.63 -0.46
CA THR A 103 0.74 -25.72 0.33
C THR A 103 1.51 -27.00 -0.03
N ILE A 104 2.81 -26.99 0.24
CA ILE A 104 3.69 -28.18 0.14
C ILE A 104 3.07 -29.37 0.88
N ALA A 105 2.54 -29.19 2.09
CA ALA A 105 1.93 -30.27 2.85
C ALA A 105 0.69 -30.86 2.15
N GLU A 106 -0.21 -30.02 1.65
CA GLU A 106 -1.42 -30.45 0.93
C GLU A 106 -1.10 -31.13 -0.41
N SER A 107 -0.03 -30.70 -1.07
CA SER A 107 0.42 -31.34 -2.32
C SER A 107 0.87 -32.78 -2.12
N THR A 108 1.35 -33.14 -0.93
CA THR A 108 1.76 -34.52 -0.62
C THR A 108 0.59 -35.45 -0.28
N SER A 109 -0.55 -34.88 0.11
CA SER A 109 -1.75 -35.65 0.49
C SER A 109 -2.78 -35.75 -0.63
N THR A 110 -2.74 -34.85 -1.61
CA THR A 110 -3.72 -34.80 -2.71
C THR A 110 -3.06 -35.05 -4.06
N ASN A 111 -3.50 -36.09 -4.77
CA ASN A 111 -3.15 -36.30 -6.18
C ASN A 111 -4.01 -35.39 -7.06
N SER A 112 -3.80 -34.08 -6.96
CA SER A 112 -4.46 -33.09 -7.81
C SER A 112 -3.54 -32.74 -8.98
N GLY A 113 -3.74 -33.44 -10.10
CA GLY A 113 -3.07 -33.08 -11.35
C GLY A 113 -3.50 -31.68 -11.79
N GLY A 114 -2.54 -30.75 -11.89
CA GLY A 114 -2.79 -29.36 -12.30
C GLY A 114 -2.71 -28.32 -11.20
N SER A 115 -2.56 -28.70 -9.93
CA SER A 115 -2.37 -27.75 -8.83
C SER A 115 -0.96 -27.15 -8.82
N ILE A 116 -0.85 -25.87 -8.44
CA ILE A 116 0.42 -25.17 -8.28
C ILE A 116 0.83 -25.20 -6.81
N VAL A 117 2.02 -25.72 -6.53
CA VAL A 117 2.57 -25.72 -5.16
C VAL A 117 3.20 -24.38 -4.85
N VAL A 118 2.71 -23.71 -3.80
CA VAL A 118 3.22 -22.43 -3.32
C VAL A 118 4.49 -22.69 -2.50
N PRO A 119 5.65 -22.11 -2.84
CA PRO A 119 6.82 -22.15 -1.97
C PRO A 119 6.55 -21.38 -0.67
N ASN A 120 7.09 -21.84 0.47
CA ASN A 120 6.98 -21.10 1.74
C ASN A 120 8.16 -20.15 2.00
N ILE A 121 8.99 -19.88 0.99
CA ILE A 121 10.24 -19.13 1.12
C ILE A 121 10.11 -17.78 0.42
N VAL A 122 10.36 -16.69 1.15
CA VAL A 122 10.22 -15.32 0.66
C VAL A 122 11.47 -14.48 0.95
N ASN A 123 11.65 -13.37 0.22
CA ASN A 123 12.62 -12.32 0.60
C ASN A 123 11.88 -11.20 1.31
N GLN A 124 12.16 -10.97 2.59
CA GLN A 124 11.50 -9.95 3.40
C GLN A 124 12.26 -8.63 3.38
N PHE A 125 11.52 -7.52 3.38
CA PHE A 125 12.03 -6.15 3.40
C PHE A 125 11.33 -5.34 4.48
N ALA A 126 12.09 -4.51 5.18
CA ALA A 126 11.54 -3.68 6.26
C ALA A 126 10.93 -2.38 5.74
N ARG A 127 11.19 -2.05 4.47
CA ARG A 127 10.79 -0.79 3.88
C ARG A 127 10.49 -0.97 2.41
N VAL A 128 9.60 -0.13 1.89
CA VAL A 128 9.38 0.05 0.46
C VAL A 128 9.33 1.55 0.18
N ARG A 129 9.99 1.98 -0.89
CA ARG A 129 9.84 3.32 -1.45
C ARG A 129 8.83 3.23 -2.58
N ILE A 130 7.78 4.05 -2.54
CA ILE A 130 6.80 4.16 -3.63
C ILE A 130 6.68 5.65 -3.96
N ALA A 131 7.09 6.02 -5.17
CA ALA A 131 7.42 7.38 -5.56
C ALA A 131 8.42 8.00 -4.57
N ALA A 132 8.16 9.21 -4.08
CA ALA A 132 9.01 9.86 -3.09
C ALA A 132 8.77 9.42 -1.64
N GLU A 133 7.79 8.54 -1.39
CA GLU A 133 7.39 8.18 -0.03
C GLU A 133 8.01 6.85 0.42
N ILE A 134 8.56 6.83 1.65
CA ILE A 134 9.13 5.63 2.26
C ILE A 134 8.17 5.09 3.32
N PHE A 135 7.68 3.88 3.07
CA PHE A 135 6.90 3.11 4.01
C PHE A 135 7.82 2.17 4.79
N GLY A 136 7.57 2.05 6.08
CA GLY A 136 8.31 1.19 7.00
C GLY A 136 7.54 -0.07 7.36
N SER A 137 8.10 -0.86 8.25
CA SER A 137 7.44 -2.03 8.83
C SER A 137 7.92 -2.28 10.26
N ALA A 138 7.13 -3.06 11.01
CA ALA A 138 7.45 -3.46 12.37
C ALA A 138 8.69 -4.38 12.46
N MET A 139 9.10 -5.01 11.34
CA MET A 139 10.35 -5.78 11.26
C MET A 139 11.59 -4.96 11.62
N SER A 140 11.55 -3.63 11.50
CA SER A 140 12.65 -2.76 11.91
C SER A 140 12.14 -1.67 12.87
N PRO A 141 12.47 -1.75 14.18
CA PRO A 141 12.00 -0.79 15.17
C PRO A 141 12.32 0.68 14.84
N ARG A 142 13.42 0.92 14.14
CA ARG A 142 13.82 2.26 13.65
C ARG A 142 12.76 2.89 12.75
N TYR A 143 12.03 2.09 11.99
CA TYR A 143 11.05 2.53 11.00
C TYR A 143 9.60 2.24 11.41
N LEU A 144 9.36 1.88 12.67
CA LEU A 144 8.03 1.58 13.18
C LEU A 144 7.04 2.73 12.97
N LYS A 145 7.49 3.99 13.09
CA LYS A 145 6.66 5.18 12.82
C LYS A 145 6.11 5.23 11.38
N ASN A 146 6.80 4.58 10.43
CA ASN A 146 6.39 4.52 9.03
C ASN A 146 5.67 3.20 8.69
N ALA A 147 5.46 2.31 9.67
CA ALA A 147 4.77 1.03 9.48
C ALA A 147 3.25 1.15 9.48
N TYR A 148 2.73 2.30 9.90
CA TYR A 148 1.31 2.58 10.01
C TYR A 148 0.78 3.11 8.67
N ILE A 149 -0.09 2.33 8.04
CA ILE A 149 -0.61 2.63 6.71
C ILE A 149 -2.13 2.60 6.67
N LEU A 150 -2.68 3.40 5.76
CA LEU A 150 -4.03 3.25 5.26
C LEU A 150 -3.95 2.50 3.94
N ALA A 151 -4.82 1.52 3.76
CA ALA A 151 -4.89 0.71 2.55
C ALA A 151 -6.31 0.18 2.37
N LYS A 152 -6.67 -0.16 1.13
CA LYS A 152 -7.96 -0.78 0.86
C LYS A 152 -8.00 -2.17 1.52
N PHE A 153 -9.11 -2.45 2.20
CA PHE A 153 -9.34 -3.69 2.92
C PHE A 153 -10.65 -4.30 2.43
N VAL A 154 -10.57 -5.48 1.83
CA VAL A 154 -11.76 -6.20 1.36
C VAL A 154 -12.16 -7.21 2.43
N GLN A 155 -13.24 -6.91 3.17
CA GLN A 155 -13.80 -7.85 4.13
C GLN A 155 -14.83 -8.75 3.43
N GLU A 156 -14.45 -10.02 3.20
CA GLU A 156 -15.31 -11.01 2.51
C GLU A 156 -16.68 -11.26 3.18
N ASN A 157 -16.85 -10.88 4.46
CA ASN A 157 -18.04 -11.21 5.26
C ASN A 157 -19.19 -10.20 5.19
N GLN A 158 -19.03 -9.05 4.53
CA GLN A 158 -20.10 -8.08 4.34
C GLN A 158 -20.27 -7.92 2.83
N GLY A 159 -21.38 -8.38 2.26
CA GLY A 159 -21.67 -8.37 0.81
C GLY A 159 -21.73 -7.00 0.13
N ASN A 160 -21.15 -5.97 0.75
CA ASN A 160 -20.75 -4.73 0.12
C ASN A 160 -19.21 -4.72 0.15
N GLU A 161 -18.58 -4.81 -1.02
CA GLU A 161 -17.17 -4.49 -1.17
C GLU A 161 -16.95 -3.05 -0.70
N THR A 162 -16.63 -2.84 0.57
CA THR A 162 -16.38 -1.51 1.09
C THR A 162 -15.06 -1.04 0.51
N THR A 163 -15.09 0.03 -0.28
CA THR A 163 -13.89 0.72 -0.80
C THR A 163 -13.23 1.59 0.28
N ASP A 164 -13.50 1.31 1.55
CA ASP A 164 -13.04 2.10 2.68
C ASP A 164 -11.55 1.83 2.97
N LEU A 165 -10.84 2.90 3.30
CA LEU A 165 -9.45 2.82 3.74
C LEU A 165 -9.41 2.34 5.19
N TYR A 166 -8.63 1.29 5.41
CA TYR A 166 -8.46 0.68 6.71
C TYR A 166 -7.06 0.94 7.26
N PRO A 167 -6.92 1.25 8.56
CA PRO A 167 -5.63 1.40 9.19
C PRO A 167 -5.05 0.04 9.56
N GLY A 168 -3.79 -0.16 9.19
CA GLY A 168 -3.03 -1.34 9.53
C GLY A 168 -1.59 -1.02 9.92
N GLN A 169 -0.96 -1.97 10.58
CA GLN A 169 0.48 -1.98 10.83
C GLN A 169 1.15 -3.03 9.96
N VAL A 170 2.00 -2.59 9.05
CA VAL A 170 2.82 -3.47 8.22
C VAL A 170 3.84 -4.17 9.10
N GLN A 171 3.83 -5.50 9.06
CA GLN A 171 4.81 -6.33 9.75
C GLN A 171 6.10 -6.41 8.92
N TYR A 172 5.97 -6.74 7.62
CA TYR A 172 7.06 -6.70 6.63
C TYR A 172 6.49 -6.69 5.21
N TYR A 173 7.29 -6.19 4.27
CA TYR A 173 7.07 -6.39 2.83
C TYR A 173 7.83 -7.63 2.40
N PHE A 174 7.42 -8.27 1.32
CA PHE A 174 8.20 -9.36 0.75
C PHE A 174 8.01 -9.53 -0.74
N GLU A 175 9.06 -10.04 -1.36
CA GLU A 175 9.03 -10.61 -2.70
C GLU A 175 8.79 -12.11 -2.60
N HIS A 176 7.89 -12.61 -3.43
CA HIS A 176 7.63 -14.03 -3.58
C HIS A 176 7.52 -14.40 -5.05
N THR A 177 8.22 -15.45 -5.48
CA THR A 177 8.22 -15.89 -6.87
C THR A 177 7.56 -17.26 -6.98
N ILE A 178 6.51 -17.34 -7.80
CA ILE A 178 5.81 -18.58 -8.11
C ILE A 178 5.81 -18.84 -9.60
N ARG A 179 5.73 -20.12 -10.00
CA ARG A 179 5.61 -20.50 -11.41
C ARG A 179 4.15 -20.71 -11.77
N ILE A 180 3.58 -19.78 -12.53
CA ILE A 180 2.21 -19.86 -13.05
C ILE A 180 2.32 -20.22 -14.52
N SER A 181 1.65 -21.30 -14.94
CA SER A 181 1.69 -21.78 -16.33
C SER A 181 3.10 -22.01 -16.90
N GLY A 182 4.08 -22.32 -16.02
CA GLY A 182 5.49 -22.53 -16.37
C GLY A 182 6.38 -21.30 -16.24
N GLU A 183 5.81 -20.09 -16.18
CA GLU A 183 6.56 -18.84 -16.13
C GLU A 183 6.76 -18.35 -14.69
N PRO A 184 8.00 -17.98 -14.29
CA PRO A 184 8.25 -17.41 -12.98
C PRO A 184 7.69 -15.98 -12.90
N THR A 185 6.70 -15.78 -12.05
CA THR A 185 6.09 -14.49 -11.75
C THR A 185 6.47 -14.08 -10.34
N THR A 186 6.96 -12.86 -10.17
CA THR A 186 7.33 -12.30 -8.86
C THR A 186 6.25 -11.34 -8.38
N HIS A 187 5.81 -11.52 -7.14
CA HIS A 187 4.80 -10.71 -6.48
C HIS A 187 5.42 -9.92 -5.32
N LEU A 188 4.97 -8.68 -5.19
CA LEU A 188 5.35 -7.73 -4.16
C LEU A 188 4.18 -7.52 -3.21
N LEU A 189 4.27 -8.13 -2.04
CA LEU A 189 3.18 -8.17 -1.07
C LEU A 189 3.59 -7.52 0.25
N ALA A 190 2.58 -7.05 0.98
CA ALA A 190 2.71 -6.56 2.35
C ALA A 190 1.95 -7.48 3.30
N PHE A 191 2.59 -7.90 4.38
CA PHE A 191 1.92 -8.55 5.51
C PHE A 191 1.52 -7.52 6.55
N ILE A 192 0.22 -7.39 6.80
CA ILE A 192 -0.40 -6.31 7.56
C ILE A 192 -1.27 -6.90 8.67
N ARG A 193 -1.20 -6.29 9.85
CA ARG A 193 -2.19 -6.49 10.91
C ARG A 193 -3.14 -5.30 10.93
N TRP A 194 -4.43 -5.56 10.74
CA TRP A 194 -5.47 -4.54 10.65
C TRP A 194 -6.04 -4.20 12.02
N TYR A 195 -6.20 -2.91 12.32
CA TYR A 195 -6.81 -2.47 13.57
C TYR A 195 -8.31 -2.73 13.57
N GLU A 196 -8.84 -3.13 14.71
CA GLU A 196 -10.30 -3.25 14.88
C GLU A 196 -10.94 -1.86 15.03
N PRO A 197 -12.10 -1.62 14.40
CA PRO A 197 -12.81 -0.35 14.53
C PRO A 197 -13.26 -0.14 15.98
N ALA A 198 -13.37 1.12 16.40
CA ALA A 198 -14.00 1.44 17.66
C ALA A 198 -15.46 0.90 17.67
N PRO A 199 -15.98 0.48 18.84
CA PRO A 199 -17.23 -0.28 18.95
C PRO A 199 -18.48 0.51 18.53
N ASN A 200 -18.40 1.83 18.42
CA ASN A 200 -19.48 2.68 17.95
C ASN A 200 -18.92 3.77 17.03
N ARG A 201 -19.66 4.11 15.98
CA ARG A 201 -19.41 5.21 15.06
C ARG A 201 -19.17 6.55 15.77
N HIS A 202 -19.92 6.87 16.83
CA HIS A 202 -19.71 8.11 17.60
C HIS A 202 -18.34 8.17 18.29
N ILE A 203 -17.79 7.02 18.68
CA ILE A 203 -16.44 6.93 19.25
C ILE A 203 -15.42 6.99 18.12
N ARG A 204 -15.65 6.26 17.02
CA ARG A 204 -14.78 6.28 15.84
C ARG A 204 -14.58 7.71 15.31
N PHE A 205 -15.63 8.52 15.27
CA PHE A 205 -15.61 9.91 14.80
C PHE A 205 -15.75 10.93 15.95
N TYR A 206 -15.09 10.66 17.08
CA TYR A 206 -15.17 11.47 18.31
C TYR A 206 -14.84 12.96 18.12
N THR A 207 -13.99 13.29 17.14
CA THR A 207 -13.49 14.66 16.91
C THR A 207 -14.27 15.42 15.82
N SER A 208 -15.41 14.90 15.36
CA SER A 208 -16.26 15.61 14.39
C SER A 208 -16.76 16.93 14.98
N ILE A 209 -16.57 18.02 14.22
CA ILE A 209 -16.83 19.40 14.68
C ILE A 209 -18.28 19.82 14.39
N ASP A 210 -18.93 19.21 13.39
CA ASP A 210 -20.32 19.47 13.01
C ASP A 210 -21.17 18.20 13.08
N GLU A 211 -22.42 18.31 13.54
CA GLU A 211 -23.42 17.22 13.49
C GLU A 211 -23.78 16.84 12.04
N ASN A 212 -23.47 17.74 11.09
CA ASN A 212 -23.56 17.51 9.65
C ASN A 212 -22.15 17.45 9.07
N GLU A 213 -21.77 16.24 8.65
CA GLU A 213 -20.57 15.87 7.91
C GLU A 213 -19.24 15.76 8.69
N ASN A 214 -18.53 14.67 8.33
CA ASN A 214 -17.28 14.16 8.88
C ASN A 214 -16.10 15.14 8.66
N ASN A 215 -16.10 16.31 9.31
CA ASN A 215 -15.07 17.34 9.10
C ASN A 215 -13.72 17.05 9.80
N SER A 216 -13.62 15.96 10.57
CA SER A 216 -12.35 15.52 11.15
C SER A 216 -11.84 14.27 10.46
N ASN A 217 -10.63 14.35 9.93
CA ASN A 217 -9.89 13.22 9.37
C ASN A 217 -9.34 12.27 10.45
N ILE A 218 -9.57 12.56 11.74
CA ILE A 218 -9.05 11.76 12.85
C ILE A 218 -10.08 10.72 13.26
N GLU A 219 -9.72 9.45 13.09
CA GLU A 219 -10.54 8.32 13.51
C GLU A 219 -9.97 7.63 14.75
N LEU A 220 -10.84 7.16 15.65
CA LEU A 220 -10.44 6.32 16.77
C LEU A 220 -10.67 4.84 16.46
N TRP A 221 -9.62 4.04 16.69
CA TRP A 221 -9.57 2.61 16.47
C TRP A 221 -9.18 1.90 17.76
N GLN A 222 -9.50 0.61 17.87
CA GLN A 222 -9.04 -0.19 19.01
C GLN A 222 -7.54 -0.45 18.90
N ASN A 223 -6.89 -0.68 20.05
CA ASN A 223 -5.49 -1.10 20.08
C ASN A 223 -5.31 -2.58 19.68
N ASN A 224 -6.40 -3.32 19.53
CA ASN A 224 -6.40 -4.71 19.11
C ASN A 224 -6.36 -4.81 17.57
N PHE A 225 -5.83 -5.93 17.10
CA PHE A 225 -5.84 -6.28 15.70
C PHE A 225 -6.88 -7.36 15.44
N TYR A 226 -7.45 -7.34 14.23
CA TYR A 226 -8.20 -8.48 13.71
C TYR A 226 -7.34 -9.76 13.71
N ASP A 227 -8.03 -10.90 13.76
CA ASP A 227 -7.42 -12.21 13.53
C ASP A 227 -6.76 -12.28 12.15
N LEU A 228 -5.73 -13.11 12.04
CA LEU A 228 -5.02 -13.32 10.79
C LEU A 228 -5.94 -14.03 9.78
N ARG A 229 -6.14 -13.40 8.62
CA ARG A 229 -6.99 -13.87 7.52
C ARG A 229 -6.35 -13.52 6.16
N ARG A 230 -7.00 -13.91 5.06
CA ARG A 230 -6.53 -13.68 3.68
C ARG A 230 -6.18 -12.22 3.41
N ASP A 231 -7.01 -11.32 3.91
CA ASP A 231 -6.90 -9.86 3.81
C ASP A 231 -5.66 -9.26 4.52
N CYS A 232 -4.94 -10.02 5.35
CA CYS A 232 -3.64 -9.61 5.91
C CYS A 232 -2.51 -9.56 4.87
N LEU A 233 -2.72 -10.14 3.69
CA LEU A 233 -1.80 -10.02 2.55
C LEU A 233 -2.44 -9.20 1.45
N ILE A 234 -1.77 -8.10 1.08
CA ILE A 234 -2.19 -7.26 -0.04
C ILE A 234 -1.00 -6.99 -0.98
N PRO A 235 -1.26 -6.76 -2.27
CA PRO A 235 -0.33 -6.06 -3.15
C PRO A 235 0.10 -4.72 -2.55
N ILE A 236 1.38 -4.37 -2.69
CA ILE A 236 1.88 -3.05 -2.26
C ILE A 236 1.15 -1.88 -2.97
N HIS A 237 0.56 -2.15 -4.14
CA HIS A 237 -0.22 -1.22 -4.93
C HIS A 237 -1.49 -0.73 -4.23
N TYR A 238 -2.01 -1.49 -3.26
CA TYR A 238 -3.19 -1.10 -2.47
C TYR A 238 -2.86 -0.21 -1.26
N ILE A 239 -1.57 0.10 -1.04
CA ILE A 239 -1.14 1.03 0.01
C ILE A 239 -1.47 2.46 -0.40
N TYR A 240 -2.39 3.09 0.34
CA TYR A 240 -2.80 4.46 0.09
C TYR A 240 -1.78 5.46 0.61
N SER A 241 -1.60 5.49 1.92
CA SER A 241 -0.78 6.48 2.60
C SER A 241 -0.30 5.97 3.95
N ARG A 242 0.62 6.69 4.58
CA ARG A 242 0.89 6.50 6.01
C ARG A 242 -0.16 7.21 6.86
N PHE A 243 -0.19 6.87 8.13
CA PHE A 243 -0.89 7.67 9.15
C PHE A 243 -0.02 7.85 10.38
N VAL A 244 -0.26 8.92 11.14
CA VAL A 244 0.31 9.09 12.47
C VAL A 244 -0.60 8.41 13.48
N SER A 245 -0.06 7.46 14.23
CA SER A 245 -0.75 6.84 15.36
C SER A 245 -0.46 7.59 16.66
N CYS A 246 -1.48 7.89 17.46
CA CYS A 246 -1.28 8.31 18.84
C CYS A 246 -2.27 7.61 19.80
N ASN A 247 -1.84 7.43 21.05
CA ASN A 247 -2.71 6.90 22.09
C ASN A 247 -3.69 8.00 22.52
N PHE A 248 -4.98 7.71 22.41
CA PHE A 248 -6.07 8.61 22.77
C PHE A 248 -6.91 7.99 23.88
N VAL A 249 -6.98 8.67 25.03
CA VAL A 249 -7.70 8.15 26.20
C VAL A 249 -9.01 8.90 26.38
N VAL A 250 -10.10 8.14 26.46
CA VAL A 250 -11.47 8.65 26.66
C VAL A 250 -12.01 8.16 28.01
N GLY A 251 -12.86 8.98 28.63
CA GLY A 251 -13.61 8.65 29.84
C GLY A 251 -13.16 9.43 31.08
N LYS A 252 -14.09 9.60 32.04
CA LYS A 252 -13.85 10.34 33.29
C LYS A 252 -13.68 9.44 34.53
N LYS A 253 -14.31 8.25 34.51
CA LYS A 253 -14.29 7.28 35.64
C LYS A 253 -13.69 5.93 35.23
N LYS A 254 -14.00 5.46 34.02
CA LYS A 254 -13.36 4.31 33.37
C LYS A 254 -12.60 4.85 32.16
N PHE A 255 -11.28 4.82 32.23
CA PHE A 255 -10.42 5.22 31.13
C PHE A 255 -10.36 4.08 30.10
N VAL A 256 -10.62 4.42 28.84
CA VAL A 256 -10.48 3.52 27.70
C VAL A 256 -9.50 4.16 26.73
N SER A 257 -8.49 3.38 26.33
CA SER A 257 -7.46 3.82 25.39
C SER A 257 -7.83 3.32 23.98
N TYR A 258 -7.72 4.22 23.03
CA TYR A 258 -7.89 4.01 21.60
C TYR A 258 -6.63 4.45 20.86
N GLN A 259 -6.48 3.95 19.64
CA GLN A 259 -5.51 4.43 18.68
C GLN A 259 -6.17 5.50 17.81
N ALA A 260 -5.73 6.75 17.95
CA ALA A 260 -6.09 7.78 17.01
C ALA A 260 -5.26 7.61 15.73
N VAL A 261 -5.97 7.56 14.60
CA VAL A 261 -5.45 7.44 13.25
C VAL A 261 -5.58 8.80 12.59
N ILE A 262 -4.44 9.40 12.28
CA ILE A 262 -4.36 10.71 11.62
C ILE A 262 -3.74 10.48 10.23
N PRO A 263 -4.56 10.39 9.16
CA PRO A 263 -4.09 10.18 7.80
C PRO A 263 -3.05 11.23 7.41
N ILE A 264 -1.93 10.79 6.85
CA ILE A 264 -0.98 11.68 6.17
C ILE A 264 -1.36 11.63 4.70
N ASN A 265 -2.06 12.64 4.20
CA ASN A 265 -2.50 12.67 2.81
C ASN A 265 -1.30 12.56 1.87
N ARG A 266 -1.33 11.55 1.00
CA ARG A 266 -0.34 11.34 -0.03
C ARG A 266 -0.58 12.34 -1.15
N GLN A 267 0.36 13.25 -1.37
CA GLN A 267 0.35 14.12 -2.54
C GLN A 267 1.28 13.52 -3.59
N PHE A 268 0.69 12.88 -4.60
CA PHE A 268 1.42 12.67 -5.86
C PHE A 268 1.46 14.01 -6.57
N HIS A 269 2.63 14.63 -6.64
CA HIS A 269 2.85 15.80 -7.48
C HIS A 269 2.97 15.31 -8.93
N ILE A 270 1.83 15.22 -9.61
CA ILE A 270 1.70 14.85 -11.04
C ILE A 270 1.51 16.13 -11.85
#